data_AF-G5BL48-F1
#
_entry.id   AF-G5BL48-F1
#
_cell.length_a   1.000
_cell.length_b   1.000
_cell.length_c   1.000
_cell.angle_alpha   90.00
_cell.angle_beta   90.00
_cell.angle_gamma   90.00
#
_symmetry.space_group_name_H-M   'P 1'
#
loop_
_entity.id
_entity.type
_entity.pdbx_description
1 polymer ?
#
loop_
_entity_poly.entity_id
_entity_poly.type
_entity_poly.pdbx_seq_one_letter_code
_entity_poly.pdbx_strand_id
1 'polypeptide(L)'
;MEGLIVRERILGADNIDVSHPIIYRGALYVDDMEFEQCIKLWLHALHLRQKGNRNTHKDLLQFAQVFSQMIHLNETVKAPDIECVLRCSILEIEQSMNRVKNISDADVHSAMDNYECNLYTFLYLVCISTKTQCSEEDQCKINKQIYNLIHLDPRTHEGFTLLHLAVDFNTPVDDFHTNNVCSFPNALVTKLLLDCGTEVNAVDSEGNSALPIIVQYNRPISDFFDLALYHHQPRGSGRAY
;
A
#
# COMPACT_ATOMS: atom_id res chain seq x y z
N MET A 1 29.44 -2.23 -3.72
CA MET A 1 28.74 -3.51 -3.51
C MET A 1 29.53 -4.47 -2.64
N GLU A 2 30.79 -4.78 -2.98
CA GLU A 2 31.60 -5.76 -2.23
C GLU A 2 31.74 -5.47 -0.73
N GLY A 3 31.90 -4.20 -0.34
CA GLY A 3 31.97 -3.81 1.08
C GLY A 3 30.68 -4.07 1.88
N LEU A 4 29.50 -3.98 1.25
CA LEU A 4 28.21 -4.28 1.91
C LEU A 4 28.06 -5.78 2.14
N ILE A 5 28.45 -6.59 1.15
CA ILE A 5 28.43 -8.05 1.22
C ILE A 5 29.39 -8.55 2.31
N VAL A 6 30.60 -8.00 2.38
CA VAL A 6 31.57 -8.35 3.42
C VAL A 6 31.04 -7.97 4.81
N ARG A 7 30.46 -6.78 4.96
CA ARG A 7 29.87 -6.32 6.22
C ARG A 7 28.73 -7.25 6.68
N GLU A 8 27.82 -7.61 5.80
CA GLU A 8 26.72 -8.54 6.11
C GLU A 8 27.24 -9.92 6.51
N ARG A 9 28.26 -10.45 5.83
CA ARG A 9 28.88 -11.73 6.19
C ARG A 9 29.56 -11.70 7.56
N ILE A 10 30.19 -10.58 7.92
CA ILE A 10 30.89 -10.42 9.20
C ILE A 10 29.90 -10.22 10.35
N LEU A 11 28.92 -9.33 10.18
CA LEU A 11 27.99 -8.94 11.24
C LEU A 11 26.81 -9.91 11.39
N GLY A 12 26.53 -10.69 10.35
CA GLY A 12 25.34 -11.55 10.26
C GLY A 12 24.11 -10.77 9.82
N ALA A 13 23.25 -11.44 9.04
CA ALA A 13 22.03 -10.87 8.46
C ALA A 13 21.04 -10.31 9.50
N ASP A 14 21.08 -10.79 10.74
CA ASP A 14 20.16 -10.37 11.80
C ASP A 14 20.65 -9.10 12.55
N ASN A 15 21.85 -8.59 12.23
CA ASN A 15 22.45 -7.44 12.88
C ASN A 15 21.87 -6.09 12.37
N ILE A 16 21.58 -5.16 13.29
CA ILE A 16 21.00 -3.86 12.97
C ILE A 16 21.86 -2.98 12.06
N ASP A 17 23.18 -3.09 12.21
CA ASP A 17 24.16 -2.25 11.54
C ASP A 17 24.44 -2.68 10.08
N VAL A 18 23.74 -3.71 9.60
CA VAL A 18 23.82 -4.17 8.21
C VAL A 18 22.87 -3.37 7.32
N SER A 19 21.63 -3.11 7.78
CA SER A 19 20.58 -2.52 6.94
C SER A 19 20.83 -1.05 6.59
N HIS A 20 21.30 -0.23 7.54
CA HIS A 20 21.47 1.21 7.35
C HIS A 20 22.42 1.58 6.19
N PRO A 21 23.64 1.01 6.08
CA PRO A 21 24.53 1.30 4.95
C PRO A 21 23.96 0.89 3.58
N ILE A 22 23.14 -0.18 3.54
CA ILE A 22 22.49 -0.64 2.31
C ILE A 22 21.43 0.38 1.87
N ILE A 23 20.58 0.84 2.80
CA ILE A 23 19.56 1.85 2.54
C ILE A 23 20.21 3.16 2.08
N TYR A 24 21.24 3.62 2.79
CA TYR A 24 21.98 4.83 2.42
C TYR A 24 22.60 4.73 1.02
N ARG A 25 23.19 3.58 0.68
CA ARG A 25 23.72 3.37 -0.67
C ARG A 25 22.62 3.37 -1.73
N GLY A 26 21.44 2.82 -1.43
CA GLY A 26 20.28 2.91 -2.31
C GLY A 26 19.81 4.34 -2.54
N ALA A 27 19.81 5.19 -1.51
CA ALA A 27 19.47 6.61 -1.66
C ALA A 27 20.41 7.35 -2.64
N LEU A 28 21.72 7.08 -2.57
CA LEU A 28 22.67 7.64 -3.54
C LEU A 28 22.36 7.20 -4.98
N TYR A 29 21.88 5.97 -5.19
CA TYR A 29 21.45 5.53 -6.51
C TYR A 29 20.19 6.26 -7.00
N VAL A 30 19.28 6.67 -6.10
CA VAL A 30 18.14 7.51 -6.47
C VAL A 30 18.61 8.88 -6.94
N ASP A 31 19.56 9.48 -6.23
CA ASP A 31 20.15 10.78 -6.60
C ASP A 31 20.84 10.72 -7.98
N ASP A 32 21.48 9.59 -8.29
CA ASP A 32 22.12 9.31 -9.57
C ASP A 32 21.14 8.80 -10.66
N MET A 33 19.83 8.76 -10.39
CA MET A 33 18.77 8.21 -11.27
C MET A 33 18.92 6.72 -11.63
N GLU A 34 19.73 5.96 -10.88
CA GLU A 34 19.88 4.51 -10.98
C GLU A 34 18.80 3.77 -10.15
N PHE A 35 17.53 3.98 -10.49
CA PHE A 35 16.39 3.46 -9.70
C PHE A 35 16.39 1.94 -9.54
N GLU A 36 16.78 1.18 -10.56
CA GLU A 36 16.80 -0.29 -10.50
C GLU A 36 17.79 -0.81 -9.43
N GLN A 37 18.94 -0.16 -9.28
CA GLN A 37 19.96 -0.49 -8.30
C GLN A 37 19.47 -0.15 -6.89
N CYS A 38 18.81 0.99 -6.74
CA CYS A 38 18.15 1.38 -5.50
C CYS A 38 17.13 0.32 -5.07
N ILE A 39 16.16 -0.01 -5.95
CA ILE A 39 15.07 -0.96 -5.67
C ILE A 39 15.64 -2.31 -5.21
N LYS A 40 16.66 -2.84 -5.89
CA LYS A 40 17.32 -4.11 -5.49
C LYS A 40 17.92 -4.03 -4.09
N LEU A 41 18.63 -2.95 -3.77
CA LEU A 41 19.26 -2.78 -2.45
C LEU A 41 18.23 -2.58 -1.35
N TRP A 42 17.23 -1.75 -1.58
CA TRP A 42 16.18 -1.50 -0.61
C TRP A 42 15.33 -2.74 -0.37
N LEU A 43 15.05 -3.56 -1.39
CA LEU A 43 14.31 -4.82 -1.21
C LEU A 43 15.11 -5.79 -0.35
N HIS A 44 16.43 -5.90 -0.58
CA HIS A 44 17.31 -6.70 0.27
C HIS A 44 17.30 -6.21 1.72
N ALA A 45 17.46 -4.90 1.95
CA ALA A 45 17.41 -4.32 3.29
C ALA A 45 16.04 -4.52 3.98
N LEU A 46 14.95 -4.38 3.23
CA LEU A 46 13.58 -4.60 3.72
C LEU A 46 13.40 -6.05 4.18
N HIS A 47 13.82 -7.03 3.38
CA HIS A 47 13.74 -8.44 3.76
C HIS A 47 14.55 -8.77 5.02
N LEU A 48 15.76 -8.20 5.15
CA LEU A 48 16.58 -8.37 6.37
C LEU A 48 15.85 -7.82 7.60
N ARG A 49 15.22 -6.65 7.50
CA ARG A 49 14.49 -6.02 8.60
C ARG A 49 13.20 -6.76 8.97
N GLN A 50 12.44 -7.23 7.98
CA GLN A 50 11.22 -8.02 8.19
C GLN A 50 11.53 -9.38 8.82
N LYS A 51 12.62 -10.03 8.43
CA LYS A 51 13.09 -11.28 9.07
C LYS A 51 13.43 -11.05 10.55
N GLY A 52 13.97 -9.89 10.89
CA GLY A 52 14.20 -9.45 12.27
C GLY A 52 12.96 -8.95 13.01
N ASN A 53 11.75 -9.07 12.43
CA ASN A 53 10.48 -8.56 12.97
C ASN A 53 10.56 -7.08 13.38
N ARG A 54 11.30 -6.28 12.61
CA ARG A 54 11.40 -4.83 12.85
C ARG A 54 10.29 -4.10 12.12
N ASN A 55 9.89 -2.96 12.66
CA ASN A 55 8.97 -2.07 11.98
C ASN A 55 9.62 -1.50 10.71
N THR A 56 8.93 -1.67 9.57
CA THR A 56 9.39 -1.27 8.24
C THR A 56 8.51 -0.21 7.55
N HIS A 57 7.59 0.45 8.26
CA HIS A 57 6.66 1.41 7.64
C HIS A 57 7.35 2.53 6.85
N LYS A 58 8.44 3.09 7.37
CA LYS A 58 9.22 4.13 6.67
C LYS A 58 9.92 3.59 5.42
N ASP A 59 10.41 2.35 5.49
CA ASP A 59 11.11 1.72 4.37
C ASP A 59 10.11 1.47 3.23
N LEU A 60 8.89 1.02 3.54
CA LEU A 60 7.80 0.83 2.58
C LEU A 60 7.34 2.15 1.95
N LEU A 61 7.22 3.22 2.76
CA LEU A 61 6.86 4.55 2.25
C LEU A 61 7.91 5.05 1.24
N GLN A 62 9.20 4.85 1.51
CA GLN A 62 10.28 5.23 0.60
C GLN A 62 10.14 4.58 -0.79
N PHE A 63 9.67 3.33 -0.88
CA PHE A 63 9.35 2.72 -2.17
C PHE A 63 8.23 3.44 -2.90
N ALA A 64 7.13 3.76 -2.22
CA ALA A 64 6.03 4.51 -2.82
C ALA A 64 6.50 5.89 -3.32
N GLN A 65 7.37 6.56 -2.57
CA GLN A 65 7.98 7.84 -2.95
C GLN A 65 8.86 7.71 -4.20
N VAL A 66 9.74 6.71 -4.25
CA VAL A 66 10.62 6.48 -5.42
C VAL A 66 9.82 6.06 -6.65
N PHE A 67 8.85 5.16 -6.52
CA PHE A 67 7.99 4.78 -7.65
C PHE A 67 7.17 5.97 -8.16
N SER A 68 6.68 6.83 -7.25
CA SER A 68 5.97 8.05 -7.64
C SER A 68 6.89 9.02 -8.38
N GLN A 69 8.14 9.17 -7.92
CA GLN A 69 9.16 9.98 -8.58
C GLN A 69 9.48 9.43 -9.98
N MET A 70 9.66 8.12 -10.12
CA MET A 70 9.90 7.47 -11.41
C MET A 70 8.76 7.78 -12.40
N ILE A 71 7.50 7.61 -11.98
CA ILE A 71 6.33 7.94 -12.82
C ILE A 71 6.34 9.42 -13.22
N HIS A 72 6.62 10.34 -12.28
CA HIS A 72 6.68 11.77 -12.56
C HIS A 72 7.78 12.12 -13.58
N LEU A 73 8.90 11.41 -13.54
CA LEU A 73 10.02 11.54 -14.47
C LEU A 73 9.81 10.77 -15.79
N ASN A 74 8.67 10.10 -15.97
CA ASN A 74 8.38 9.19 -17.08
C ASN A 74 9.34 7.99 -17.19
N GLU A 75 9.94 7.59 -16.07
CA GLU A 75 10.72 6.36 -15.96
C GLU A 75 9.81 5.15 -15.74
N THR A 76 10.24 3.99 -16.25
CA THR A 76 9.43 2.77 -16.18
C THR A 76 9.51 2.13 -14.79
N VAL A 77 8.39 2.08 -14.08
CA VAL A 77 8.25 1.25 -12.89
C VAL A 77 7.88 -0.17 -13.32
N LYS A 78 8.62 -1.19 -12.86
CA LYS A 78 8.36 -2.58 -13.25
C LYS A 78 7.26 -3.17 -12.35
N ALA A 79 6.23 -3.75 -12.95
CA ALA A 79 5.13 -4.38 -12.21
C ALA A 79 5.59 -5.47 -11.19
N PRO A 80 6.62 -6.31 -11.48
CA PRO A 80 7.16 -7.23 -10.49
C PRO A 80 7.73 -6.56 -9.24
N ASP A 81 8.31 -5.36 -9.36
CA ASP A 81 8.85 -4.62 -8.22
C ASP A 81 7.71 -4.11 -7.33
N ILE A 82 6.62 -3.59 -7.94
CA ILE A 82 5.41 -3.18 -7.22
C ILE A 82 4.78 -4.38 -6.50
N GLU A 83 4.64 -5.52 -7.18
CA GLU A 83 4.10 -6.75 -6.59
C GLU A 83 4.92 -7.21 -5.38
N CYS A 84 6.26 -7.15 -5.47
CA CYS A 84 7.13 -7.51 -4.36
C CYS A 84 6.94 -6.57 -3.16
N VAL A 85 6.89 -5.25 -3.38
CA VAL A 85 6.70 -4.28 -2.29
C VAL A 85 5.29 -4.39 -1.70
N LEU A 86 4.25 -4.61 -2.52
CA LEU A 86 2.89 -4.91 -2.04
C LEU A 86 2.89 -6.12 -1.11
N ARG A 87 3.51 -7.23 -1.51
CA ARG A 87 3.62 -8.42 -0.67
C ARG A 87 4.33 -8.12 0.66
N CYS A 88 5.42 -7.34 0.64
CA CYS A 88 6.11 -6.93 1.86
C CYS A 88 5.24 -6.04 2.75
N SER A 89 4.46 -5.12 2.18
CA SER A 89 3.54 -4.27 2.96
C SER A 89 2.41 -5.06 3.63
N ILE A 90 1.89 -6.12 2.98
CA ILE A 90 0.90 -7.02 3.60
C ILE A 90 1.48 -7.71 4.82
N LEU A 91 2.71 -8.24 4.70
CA LEU A 91 3.40 -8.89 5.80
C LEU A 91 3.64 -7.92 6.98
N GLU A 92 4.01 -6.67 6.70
CA GLU A 92 4.17 -5.65 7.74
C GLU A 92 2.83 -5.29 8.42
N ILE A 93 1.74 -5.19 7.65
CA ILE A 93 0.39 -4.93 8.19
C ILE A 93 -0.04 -6.09 9.09
N GLU A 94 0.09 -7.32 8.63
CA GLU A 94 -0.24 -8.53 9.41
C GLU A 94 0.57 -8.60 10.72
N GLN A 95 1.88 -8.38 10.64
CA GLN A 95 2.74 -8.33 11.84
C GLN A 95 2.34 -7.18 12.77
N SER A 96 1.98 -6.02 12.23
CA SER A 96 1.52 -4.87 13.02
C SER A 96 0.21 -5.15 13.74
N MET A 97 -0.76 -5.78 13.08
CA MET A 97 -2.02 -6.22 13.72
C MET A 97 -1.76 -7.18 14.88
N ASN A 98 -0.78 -8.09 14.73
CA ASN A 98 -0.38 -9.01 15.79
C ASN A 98 0.36 -8.31 16.93
N ARG A 99 1.13 -7.25 16.65
CA ARG A 99 1.81 -6.42 17.66
C ARG A 99 0.80 -5.63 18.49
N VAL A 100 -0.16 -4.96 17.85
CA VAL A 100 -1.18 -4.15 18.53
C VAL A 100 -2.02 -4.98 19.52
N LYS A 101 -2.28 -6.26 19.24
CA LYS A 101 -2.98 -7.17 20.16
C LYS A 101 -2.22 -7.47 21.47
N ASN A 102 -0.91 -7.22 21.52
CA ASN A 102 0.00 -7.72 22.56
C ASN A 102 0.80 -6.63 23.31
N ILE A 103 0.48 -5.34 23.14
CA ILE A 103 1.27 -4.20 23.67
C ILE A 103 0.64 -3.57 24.92
N SER A 104 1.49 -3.06 25.82
CA SER A 104 1.11 -2.21 26.97
C SER A 104 0.79 -0.77 26.56
N ASP A 105 -0.18 -0.13 27.22
CA ASP A 105 -0.78 1.19 26.89
C ASP A 105 0.19 2.31 26.43
N ALA A 106 1.43 2.38 26.93
CA ALA A 106 2.37 3.46 26.63
C ALA A 106 2.91 3.47 25.17
N ASP A 107 3.03 2.30 24.53
CA ASP A 107 3.57 2.18 23.16
C ASP A 107 2.47 1.99 22.10
N VAL A 108 1.22 1.87 22.53
CA VAL A 108 0.06 1.57 21.66
C VAL A 108 -0.13 2.67 20.61
N HIS A 109 -0.02 3.93 20.99
CA HIS A 109 -0.30 5.05 20.09
C HIS A 109 0.67 5.09 18.90
N SER A 110 1.98 5.04 19.17
CA SER A 110 3.00 4.98 18.11
C SER A 110 2.86 3.72 17.26
N ALA A 111 2.54 2.57 17.86
CA ALA A 111 2.31 1.33 17.09
C ALA A 111 1.10 1.44 16.15
N MET A 112 0.02 2.10 16.60
CA MET A 112 -1.18 2.36 15.80
C MET A 112 -0.89 3.34 14.67
N ASP A 113 -0.21 4.46 14.94
CA ASP A 113 0.17 5.44 13.91
C ASP A 113 1.01 4.79 12.80
N ASN A 114 1.99 3.98 13.18
CA ASN A 114 2.84 3.25 12.23
C ASN A 114 2.03 2.23 11.42
N TYR A 115 1.06 1.56 12.04
CA TYR A 115 0.17 0.63 11.38
C TYR A 115 -0.72 1.33 10.35
N GLU A 116 -1.31 2.49 10.68
CA GLU A 116 -2.11 3.25 9.72
C GLU A 116 -1.27 3.81 8.58
N CYS A 117 -0.05 4.28 8.86
CA CYS A 117 0.92 4.64 7.83
C CYS A 117 1.15 3.51 6.82
N ASN A 118 1.15 2.25 7.27
CA ASN A 118 1.26 1.10 6.36
C ASN A 118 0.00 0.92 5.50
N LEU A 119 -1.20 1.19 6.01
CA LEU A 119 -2.43 1.15 5.23
C LEU A 119 -2.43 2.22 4.13
N TYR A 120 -2.04 3.45 4.48
CA TYR A 120 -1.93 4.54 3.51
C TYR A 120 -0.86 4.22 2.45
N THR A 121 0.31 3.73 2.88
CA THR A 121 1.38 3.30 1.97
C THR A 121 0.93 2.19 1.04
N PHE A 122 0.17 1.21 1.54
CA PHE A 122 -0.43 0.17 0.70
C PHE A 122 -1.34 0.76 -0.37
N LEU A 123 -2.22 1.69 -0.01
CA LEU A 123 -3.09 2.37 -0.98
C LEU A 123 -2.31 3.19 -2.00
N TYR A 124 -1.20 3.82 -1.61
CA TYR A 124 -0.31 4.49 -2.56
C TYR A 124 0.26 3.49 -3.58
N LEU A 125 0.74 2.32 -3.12
CA LEU A 125 1.25 1.27 -4.01
C LEU A 125 0.18 0.72 -4.95
N VAL A 126 -1.07 0.57 -4.47
CA VAL A 126 -2.20 0.22 -5.33
C VAL A 126 -2.47 1.32 -6.36
N CYS A 127 -2.46 2.60 -5.97
CA CYS A 127 -2.60 3.73 -6.90
C CYS A 127 -1.50 3.71 -7.98
N ILE A 128 -0.24 3.53 -7.58
CA ILE A 128 0.91 3.41 -8.48
C ILE A 128 0.74 2.23 -9.44
N SER A 129 0.21 1.09 -8.96
CA SER A 129 -0.05 -0.07 -9.81
C SER A 129 -1.06 0.24 -10.93
N THR A 130 -2.09 1.05 -10.66
CA THR A 130 -3.07 1.45 -11.70
C THR A 130 -2.47 2.35 -12.79
N LYS A 131 -1.31 2.97 -12.53
CA LYS A 131 -0.59 3.84 -13.46
C LYS A 131 0.58 3.14 -14.16
N THR A 132 0.82 1.88 -13.82
CA THR A 132 1.95 1.11 -14.34
C THR A 132 1.48 0.19 -15.46
N GLN A 133 2.17 0.23 -16.61
CA GLN A 133 1.91 -0.74 -17.68
C GLN A 133 2.37 -2.13 -17.21
N CYS A 134 1.46 -3.10 -17.26
CA CYS A 134 1.73 -4.46 -16.84
C CYS A 134 1.07 -5.48 -17.77
N SER A 135 1.63 -6.69 -17.79
CA SER A 135 1.01 -7.83 -18.47
C SER A 135 -0.22 -8.31 -17.69
N GLU A 136 -1.12 -9.05 -18.34
CA GLU A 136 -2.25 -9.69 -17.64
C GLU A 136 -1.78 -10.61 -16.50
N GLU A 137 -0.64 -11.29 -16.68
CA GLU A 137 -0.05 -12.15 -15.67
C GLU A 137 0.41 -11.36 -14.44
N ASP A 138 1.09 -10.23 -14.65
CA ASP A 138 1.56 -9.37 -13.55
C ASP A 138 0.39 -8.67 -12.85
N GLN A 139 -0.61 -8.20 -13.60
CA GLN A 139 -1.83 -7.67 -13.01
C GLN A 139 -2.53 -8.72 -12.14
N CYS A 140 -2.58 -9.97 -12.57
CA CYS A 140 -3.15 -11.06 -11.77
C CYS A 140 -2.37 -11.27 -10.45
N LYS A 141 -1.04 -11.17 -10.47
CA LYS A 141 -0.21 -11.27 -9.25
C LYS A 141 -0.46 -10.11 -8.31
N ILE A 142 -0.55 -8.88 -8.83
CA ILE A 142 -0.90 -7.68 -8.06
C ILE A 142 -2.29 -7.82 -7.43
N ASN A 143 -3.30 -8.19 -8.23
CA ASN A 143 -4.67 -8.40 -7.74
C ASN A 143 -4.73 -9.46 -6.64
N LYS A 144 -3.93 -10.52 -6.75
CA LYS A 144 -3.82 -11.53 -5.71
C LYS A 144 -3.30 -10.94 -4.39
N GLN A 145 -2.31 -10.04 -4.42
CA GLN A 145 -1.84 -9.36 -3.21
C GLN A 145 -2.94 -8.47 -2.62
N ILE A 146 -3.64 -7.69 -3.46
CA ILE A 146 -4.75 -6.83 -3.02
C ILE A 146 -5.86 -7.66 -2.38
N TYR A 147 -6.26 -8.75 -3.02
CA TYR A 147 -7.22 -9.72 -2.48
C TYR A 147 -6.77 -10.26 -1.11
N ASN A 148 -5.51 -10.67 -0.98
CA ASN A 148 -4.98 -11.20 0.29
C ASN A 148 -5.12 -10.18 1.42
N LEU A 149 -4.78 -8.90 1.17
CA LEU A 149 -4.91 -7.87 2.20
C LEU A 149 -6.37 -7.61 2.56
N ILE A 150 -7.26 -7.53 1.58
CA ILE A 150 -8.71 -7.33 1.82
C ILE A 150 -9.24 -8.40 2.77
N HIS A 151 -8.81 -9.65 2.60
CA HIS A 151 -9.25 -10.78 3.44
C HIS A 151 -8.66 -10.78 4.85
N LEU A 152 -7.59 -10.01 5.10
CA LEU A 152 -7.11 -9.75 6.45
C LEU A 152 -7.99 -8.73 7.21
N ASP A 153 -8.90 -8.05 6.50
CA ASP A 153 -9.78 -6.98 7.00
C ASP A 153 -9.04 -5.94 7.87
N PRO A 154 -7.96 -5.32 7.37
CA PRO A 154 -7.30 -4.26 8.12
C PRO A 154 -8.21 -3.03 8.19
N ARG A 155 -8.31 -2.46 9.39
CA ARG A 155 -9.08 -1.25 9.67
C ARG A 155 -8.25 -0.23 10.43
N THR A 156 -8.50 1.06 10.20
CA THR A 156 -7.94 2.15 11.02
C THR A 156 -8.51 2.12 12.44
N HIS A 157 -8.02 2.99 13.31
CA HIS A 157 -8.55 3.19 14.65
C HIS A 157 -10.03 3.63 14.65
N GLU A 158 -10.48 4.36 13.62
CA GLU A 158 -11.88 4.76 13.41
C GLU A 158 -12.71 3.64 12.77
N GLY A 159 -12.10 2.50 12.43
CA GLY A 159 -12.77 1.36 11.80
C GLY A 159 -12.89 1.47 10.28
N PHE A 160 -12.24 2.44 9.64
CA PHE A 160 -12.26 2.59 8.19
C PHE A 160 -11.60 1.42 7.49
N THR A 161 -12.32 0.84 6.54
CA THR A 161 -11.76 -0.15 5.61
C THR A 161 -10.97 0.53 4.49
N LEU A 162 -10.20 -0.25 3.73
CA LEU A 162 -9.51 0.25 2.53
C LEU A 162 -10.46 0.95 1.54
N LEU A 163 -11.73 0.51 1.47
CA LEU A 163 -12.72 1.15 0.61
C LEU A 163 -13.10 2.55 1.12
N HIS A 164 -13.30 2.72 2.43
CA HIS A 164 -13.56 4.05 3.02
C HIS A 164 -12.39 4.99 2.68
N LEU A 165 -11.16 4.54 2.92
CA LEU A 165 -9.95 5.32 2.62
C LEU A 165 -9.81 5.66 1.12
N ALA A 166 -10.14 4.73 0.23
CA ALA A 166 -10.04 4.97 -1.22
C ALA A 166 -11.03 6.03 -1.74
N VAL A 167 -12.15 6.25 -1.04
CA VAL A 167 -13.21 7.16 -1.44
C VAL A 167 -13.32 8.41 -0.58
N ASP A 168 -12.49 8.56 0.46
CA ASP A 168 -12.45 9.75 1.31
C ASP A 168 -11.41 10.76 0.80
N PHE A 169 -11.77 12.04 0.78
CA PHE A 169 -10.88 13.14 0.41
C PHE A 169 -9.92 13.52 1.55
N ASN A 170 -10.23 13.12 2.79
CA ASN A 170 -9.38 13.35 3.95
C ASN A 170 -8.28 12.28 4.10
N THR A 171 -8.32 11.21 3.30
CA THR A 171 -7.26 10.20 3.30
C THR A 171 -5.92 10.88 3.02
N PRO A 172 -4.96 10.80 3.96
CA PRO A 172 -3.71 11.52 3.83
C PRO A 172 -2.92 11.01 2.62
N VAL A 173 -2.17 11.92 2.00
CA VAL A 173 -1.18 11.62 0.97
C VAL A 173 0.13 12.27 1.39
N ASP A 174 1.23 11.52 1.32
CA ASP A 174 2.54 12.05 1.69
C ASP A 174 3.03 13.11 0.69
N ASP A 175 3.56 14.22 1.20
CA ASP A 175 3.94 15.37 0.37
C ASP A 175 5.17 15.11 -0.50
N PHE A 176 6.01 14.13 -0.14
CA PHE A 176 7.26 13.89 -0.83
C PHE A 176 7.06 12.94 -2.02
N HIS A 177 6.94 13.51 -3.21
CA HIS A 177 6.70 12.83 -4.50
C HIS A 177 5.35 12.08 -4.61
N THR A 178 4.78 11.51 -3.55
CA THR A 178 3.58 10.68 -3.67
C THR A 178 2.36 11.49 -4.09
N ASN A 179 2.21 12.75 -3.64
CA ASN A 179 1.17 13.68 -4.07
C ASN A 179 1.16 14.01 -5.58
N ASN A 180 2.26 13.78 -6.31
CA ASN A 180 2.29 13.94 -7.77
C ASN A 180 1.53 12.82 -8.50
N VAL A 181 1.29 11.71 -7.81
CA VAL A 181 0.77 10.47 -8.40
C VAL A 181 -0.47 9.98 -7.65
N CYS A 182 -0.50 10.04 -6.33
CA CYS A 182 -1.59 9.56 -5.51
C CYS A 182 -2.51 10.73 -5.13
N SER A 183 -3.80 10.51 -5.25
CA SER A 183 -4.84 11.42 -4.78
C SER A 183 -6.07 10.61 -4.41
N PHE A 184 -6.75 10.98 -3.33
CA PHE A 184 -8.03 10.41 -2.92
C PHE A 184 -9.10 11.51 -2.90
N PRO A 185 -10.36 11.21 -3.24
CA PRO A 185 -10.88 9.90 -3.67
C PRO A 185 -10.32 9.42 -5.02
N ASN A 186 -10.19 8.10 -5.19
CA ASN A 186 -9.58 7.49 -6.38
C ASN A 186 -10.46 6.40 -7.00
N ALA A 187 -11.07 6.67 -8.15
CA ALA A 187 -12.01 5.75 -8.79
C ALA A 187 -11.35 4.46 -9.30
N LEU A 188 -10.12 4.53 -9.82
CA LEU A 188 -9.41 3.34 -10.31
C LEU A 188 -9.02 2.41 -9.17
N VAL A 189 -8.49 2.97 -8.07
CA VAL A 189 -8.20 2.19 -6.85
C VAL A 189 -9.48 1.61 -6.27
N THR A 190 -10.54 2.40 -6.20
CA THR A 190 -11.87 1.94 -5.71
C THR A 190 -12.37 0.76 -6.53
N LYS A 191 -12.36 0.89 -7.87
CA LYS A 191 -12.76 -0.19 -8.78
C LYS A 191 -11.91 -1.44 -8.56
N LEU A 192 -10.59 -1.29 -8.44
CA LEU A 192 -9.69 -2.41 -8.24
C LEU A 192 -9.94 -3.13 -6.91
N LEU A 193 -10.21 -2.39 -5.83
CA LEU A 193 -10.60 -2.94 -4.53
C LEU A 193 -11.93 -3.72 -4.62
N LEU A 194 -12.91 -3.20 -5.37
CA LEU A 194 -14.18 -3.89 -5.60
C LEU A 194 -14.00 -5.16 -6.44
N ASP A 195 -13.21 -5.09 -7.52
CA ASP A 195 -12.89 -6.23 -8.38
C ASP A 195 -12.13 -7.32 -7.59
N CYS A 196 -11.34 -6.94 -6.59
CA CYS A 196 -10.67 -7.85 -5.67
C CYS A 196 -11.53 -8.31 -4.47
N GLY A 197 -12.82 -7.97 -4.44
CA GLY A 197 -13.80 -8.53 -3.50
C GLY A 197 -13.94 -7.79 -2.18
N THR A 198 -13.69 -6.48 -2.13
CA THR A 198 -13.96 -5.68 -0.92
C THR A 198 -15.46 -5.70 -0.57
N GLU A 199 -15.78 -5.86 0.71
CA GLU A 199 -17.15 -5.80 1.21
C GLU A 199 -17.69 -4.36 1.14
N VAL A 200 -18.67 -4.13 0.26
CA VAL A 200 -19.24 -2.80 -0.02
C VAL A 200 -20.03 -2.26 1.16
N ASN A 201 -20.64 -3.16 1.96
CA ASN A 201 -21.48 -2.78 3.09
C ASN A 201 -20.73 -2.81 4.42
N ALA A 202 -19.40 -2.96 4.41
CA ALA A 202 -18.62 -2.85 5.62
C ALA A 202 -18.81 -1.45 6.20
N VAL A 203 -18.99 -1.39 7.51
CA VAL A 203 -19.19 -0.14 8.24
C VAL A 203 -18.00 0.17 9.13
N ASP A 204 -17.75 1.45 9.32
CA ASP A 204 -16.81 2.00 10.29
C ASP A 204 -17.32 1.87 11.74
N SER A 205 -16.62 2.48 12.69
CA SER A 205 -17.02 2.45 14.11
C SER A 205 -18.27 3.29 14.41
N GLU A 206 -18.64 4.22 13.53
CA GLU A 206 -19.86 5.03 13.64
C GLU A 206 -21.07 4.38 12.95
N GLY A 207 -20.87 3.25 12.24
CA GLY A 207 -21.90 2.55 11.50
C GLY A 207 -22.13 3.08 10.08
N ASN A 208 -21.26 3.96 9.57
CA ASN A 208 -21.33 4.45 8.21
C ASN A 208 -20.61 3.48 7.26
N SER A 209 -21.18 3.24 6.09
CA SER A 209 -20.46 2.58 5.00
C SER A 209 -19.68 3.59 4.17
N ALA A 210 -18.92 3.11 3.18
CA ALA A 210 -18.20 3.99 2.25
C ALA A 210 -19.15 4.79 1.32
N LEU A 211 -20.41 4.36 1.16
CA LEU A 211 -21.38 4.99 0.25
C LEU A 211 -21.71 6.45 0.61
N PRO A 212 -22.05 6.79 1.87
CA PRO A 212 -22.22 8.18 2.31
C PRO A 212 -21.08 9.11 1.90
N ILE A 213 -19.83 8.66 1.99
CA ILE A 213 -18.65 9.44 1.62
C ILE A 213 -18.68 9.77 0.12
N ILE A 214 -19.00 8.80 -0.73
CA ILE A 214 -19.13 8.97 -2.18
C ILE A 214 -20.26 9.96 -2.55
N VAL A 215 -21.37 9.93 -1.82
CA VAL A 215 -22.55 10.75 -2.12
C VAL A 215 -22.38 12.22 -1.70
N GLN A 216 -21.49 12.52 -0.75
CA GLN A 216 -21.22 13.90 -0.29
C GLN A 216 -20.52 14.78 -1.34
N TYR A 217 -19.97 14.19 -2.42
CA TYR A 217 -19.36 14.94 -3.50
C TYR A 217 -20.43 15.63 -4.39
N ASN A 218 -20.81 16.86 -4.02
CA ASN A 218 -21.75 17.74 -4.75
C ASN A 218 -21.29 18.14 -6.16
N ARG A 219 -20.05 17.80 -6.55
CA ARG A 219 -19.62 17.83 -7.95
C ARG A 219 -19.46 16.38 -8.40
N PRO A 220 -20.05 15.99 -9.54
CA PRO A 220 -19.75 14.70 -10.11
C PRO A 220 -18.26 14.64 -10.40
N ILE A 221 -17.54 13.87 -9.59
CA ILE A 221 -16.32 13.24 -10.05
C ILE A 221 -16.83 12.27 -11.10
N SER A 222 -16.62 12.59 -12.38
CA SER A 222 -17.19 11.88 -13.53
C SER A 222 -17.01 10.36 -13.45
N ASP A 223 -15.99 9.93 -12.72
CA ASP A 223 -15.56 8.54 -12.63
C ASP A 223 -16.32 7.71 -11.57
N PHE A 224 -16.98 8.35 -10.58
CA PHE A 224 -17.63 7.63 -9.46
C PHE A 224 -19.12 7.32 -9.68
N PHE A 225 -19.83 8.09 -10.52
CA PHE A 225 -21.26 7.85 -10.79
C PHE A 225 -21.50 6.50 -11.48
N ASP A 226 -20.59 6.08 -12.35
CA ASP A 226 -20.69 4.79 -13.06
C ASP A 226 -20.49 3.60 -12.11
N LEU A 227 -19.62 3.73 -11.10
CA LEU A 227 -19.36 2.71 -10.09
C LEU A 227 -20.54 2.49 -9.14
N ALA A 228 -21.18 3.56 -8.66
CA ALA A 228 -22.32 3.46 -7.75
C ALA A 228 -23.57 2.85 -8.43
N LEU A 229 -23.80 3.16 -9.70
CA LEU A 229 -24.94 2.64 -10.46
C LEU A 229 -24.78 1.16 -10.85
N TYR A 230 -23.55 0.68 -11.05
CA TYR A 230 -23.29 -0.71 -11.45
C TYR A 230 -23.49 -1.70 -10.30
N HIS A 231 -23.16 -1.32 -9.07
CA HIS A 231 -23.29 -2.20 -7.89
C HIS A 231 -24.63 -2.10 -7.15
N HIS A 232 -25.47 -1.11 -7.47
CA HIS A 232 -26.83 -0.98 -6.93
C HIS A 232 -27.92 -1.73 -7.71
N GLN A 233 -27.59 -2.48 -8.77
CA GLN A 233 -28.57 -3.36 -9.38
C GLN A 233 -28.80 -4.59 -8.48
N PRO A 234 -30.01 -4.81 -7.94
CA PRO A 234 -30.31 -6.05 -7.24
C PRO A 234 -30.15 -7.20 -8.23
N ARG A 235 -29.34 -8.20 -7.87
CA ARG A 235 -29.25 -9.47 -8.62
C ARG A 235 -30.67 -10.01 -8.75
N GLY A 236 -31.21 -9.88 -9.97
CA GLY A 236 -32.56 -10.30 -10.30
C GLY A 236 -32.76 -11.74 -9.88
N SER A 237 -33.70 -11.94 -8.97
CA SER A 237 -34.25 -13.25 -8.64
C SER A 237 -34.86 -13.87 -9.91
N GLY A 238 -34.12 -14.79 -10.53
CA GLY A 238 -34.65 -15.69 -11.53
C GLY A 238 -35.62 -16.66 -10.86
N ARG A 239 -36.90 -16.27 -10.76
CA ARG A 239 -37.99 -17.23 -10.56
C ARG A 239 -38.51 -17.66 -11.92
N ALA A 240 -38.33 -18.95 -12.18
CA ALA A 240 -38.97 -19.71 -13.22
C ALA A 240 -40.50 -19.51 -13.20
N TYR A 241 -41.07 -19.27 -14.38
CA TYR A 241 -42.23 -19.97 -14.95
C TYR A 241 -42.16 -19.87 -16.47
#